data_AF-A0A0L6UK42-F1
#
_entry.id   AF-A0A0L6UK42-F1
#
_cell.length_a   1.000
_cell.length_b   1.000
_cell.length_c   1.000
_cell.angle_alpha   90.00
_cell.angle_beta   90.00
_cell.angle_gamma   90.00
#
_symmetry.space_group_name_H-M   'P 1'
#
loop_
_entity.id
_entity.type
_entity.pdbx_description
1 polymer ?
#
loop_
_entity_poly.entity_id
_entity_poly.type
_entity_poly.pdbx_seq_one_letter_code
_entity_poly.pdbx_strand_id
1 'polypeptide(L)'
;MMIIYVLLTVFGCILVCFIQVFEQYIRKEQEEECASTNYPKAIDKNAEEITKRIKVLRSMNAQKRKVKATENKACKHRRITPRKYNIMRGKKAGNPAFLVCFSRRGGPIGLVHTHEWHTVV
;
A
#
# COMPACT_ATOMS: atom_id res chain seq x y z
N MET A 1 20.74 9.88 78.52
CA MET A 1 19.94 8.95 77.70
C MET A 1 19.10 9.63 76.61
N MET A 2 18.52 10.82 76.81
CA MET A 2 17.67 11.47 75.79
C MET A 2 18.39 11.78 74.46
N ILE A 3 19.67 12.16 74.49
CA ILE A 3 20.44 12.53 73.27
C ILE A 3 20.56 11.34 72.30
N ILE A 4 20.74 10.12 72.80
CA ILE A 4 20.90 8.91 71.97
C ILE A 4 19.59 8.60 71.23
N TYR A 5 18.45 8.75 71.89
CA TYR A 5 17.13 8.55 71.26
C TYR A 5 16.88 9.55 70.14
N VAL A 6 17.23 10.83 70.35
CA VAL A 6 17.08 11.87 69.33
C VAL A 6 17.98 11.61 68.13
N LEU A 7 19.23 11.17 68.36
CA LEU A 7 20.14 10.82 67.26
C LEU A 7 19.65 9.61 66.47
N LEU A 8 19.14 8.58 67.15
CA LEU A 8 18.60 7.39 66.49
C LEU A 8 17.36 7.70 65.64
N THR A 9 16.45 8.55 66.11
CA THR A 9 15.26 8.93 65.33
C THR A 9 15.62 9.77 64.12
N VAL A 10 16.53 10.73 64.27
CA VAL A 10 17.01 11.55 63.13
C VAL A 10 17.72 10.67 62.09
N PHE A 11 18.60 9.77 62.53
CA PHE A 11 19.31 8.87 61.62
C PHE A 11 18.35 7.89 60.92
N GLY A 12 17.35 7.38 61.64
CA GLY A 12 16.29 6.55 61.07
C GLY A 12 15.50 7.27 59.97
N CYS A 13 15.08 8.52 60.22
CA CYS A 13 14.38 9.32 59.21
C CYS A 13 15.23 9.58 57.97
N ILE A 14 16.52 9.88 58.14
CA ILE A 14 17.46 10.08 57.03
C ILE A 14 17.61 8.79 56.21
N LEU A 15 17.74 7.65 56.87
CA LEU A 15 17.89 6.35 56.21
C LEU A 15 16.63 6.00 55.38
N VAL A 16 15.44 6.21 55.92
CA VAL A 16 14.18 5.95 55.22
C VAL A 16 14.05 6.85 53.98
N CYS A 17 14.35 8.14 54.11
CA CYS A 17 14.38 9.06 52.96
C CYS A 17 15.39 8.63 51.90
N PHE A 18 16.58 8.18 52.31
CA PHE A 18 17.62 7.74 51.37
C PHE A 18 17.20 6.47 50.61
N ILE A 19 16.60 5.50 51.30
CA ILE A 19 16.09 4.27 50.69
C ILE A 19 14.99 4.59 49.66
N GLN A 20 14.06 5.49 49.99
CA GLN A 20 12.99 5.89 49.07
C GLN A 20 13.51 6.55 47.79
N VAL A 21 14.51 7.43 47.91
CA VAL A 21 15.14 8.08 46.74
C VAL A 21 15.89 7.06 45.90
N PHE A 22 16.57 6.10 46.53
CA PHE A 22 17.31 5.05 45.84
C PHE A 22 16.37 4.09 45.07
N GLU A 23 15.24 3.70 45.65
CA GLU A 23 14.23 2.90 44.94
C GLU A 23 13.61 3.63 43.74
N GLN A 24 13.43 4.96 43.84
CA GLN A 24 12.96 5.75 42.68
C GLN A 24 13.99 5.80 41.55
N TYR A 25 15.28 5.87 41.90
CA TYR A 25 16.36 5.86 40.91
C TYR A 25 16.42 4.53 40.15
N ILE A 26 16.42 3.40 40.87
CA ILE A 26 16.45 2.05 40.27
C ILE A 26 15.27 1.84 39.31
N ARG A 27 14.07 2.26 39.69
CA ARG A 27 12.87 2.09 38.85
C ARG A 27 12.96 2.88 37.55
N LYS A 28 13.49 4.10 37.58
CA LYS A 28 13.67 4.91 36.36
C LYS A 28 14.67 4.26 35.41
N GLU A 29 15.78 3.75 35.94
CA GLU A 29 16.80 3.07 35.14
C GLU A 29 16.25 1.81 34.46
N GLN A 30 15.46 1.01 35.19
CA GLN A 30 14.78 -0.16 34.61
C GLN A 30 13.72 0.19 33.56
N GLU A 31 12.98 1.29 33.74
CA GLU A 31 12.00 1.78 32.76
C GLU A 31 12.68 2.27 31.47
N GLU A 32 13.81 2.97 31.59
CA GLU A 32 14.60 3.43 30.44
C GLU A 32 15.25 2.26 29.67
N GLU A 33 15.74 1.24 30.37
CA GLU A 33 16.29 0.02 29.76
C GLU A 33 15.21 -0.80 29.03
N CYS A 34 14.01 -0.91 29.62
CA CYS A 34 12.85 -1.53 28.97
C CYS A 34 12.36 -0.73 27.76
N ALA A 35 12.41 0.61 27.80
CA ALA A 35 12.04 1.44 26.66
C ALA A 35 13.06 1.29 25.51
N SER A 36 14.36 1.32 25.83
CA SER A 36 15.48 1.16 24.89
C SER A 36 15.39 -0.12 24.07
N THR A 37 15.04 -1.25 24.69
CA THR A 37 14.95 -2.56 24.01
C THR A 37 13.75 -2.71 23.08
N ASN A 38 12.74 -1.84 23.20
CA ASN A 38 11.54 -1.88 22.35
C ASN A 38 11.68 -1.09 21.05
N TYR A 39 12.53 -0.06 21.02
CA TYR A 39 12.75 0.77 19.82
C TYR A 39 13.34 -0.01 18.62
N PRO A 40 14.38 -0.85 18.77
CA PRO A 40 14.93 -1.63 17.66
C PRO A 40 13.88 -2.54 17.04
N LYS A 41 13.08 -3.22 17.87
CA LYS A 41 12.00 -4.11 17.42
C LYS A 41 10.91 -3.35 16.65
N ALA A 42 10.61 -2.11 17.04
CA ALA A 42 9.65 -1.27 16.33
C ALA A 42 10.19 -0.82 14.96
N ILE A 43 11.49 -0.50 14.88
CA ILE A 43 12.16 -0.13 13.62
C ILE A 43 12.16 -1.31 12.65
N ASP A 44 12.52 -2.50 13.13
CA ASP A 44 12.55 -3.71 12.30
C ASP A 44 11.18 -4.07 11.74
N LYS A 45 10.13 -4.00 12.57
CA LYS A 45 8.75 -4.21 12.13
C LYS A 45 8.33 -3.21 11.05
N ASN A 46 8.69 -1.94 11.21
CA ASN A 46 8.37 -0.91 10.24
C ASN A 46 9.11 -1.15 8.91
N ALA A 47 10.39 -1.52 8.97
CA ALA A 47 11.17 -1.86 7.77
C ALA A 47 10.57 -3.06 7.01
N GLU A 48 10.10 -4.09 7.73
CA GLU A 48 9.41 -5.24 7.14
C GLU A 48 8.10 -4.83 6.44
N GLU A 49 7.30 -3.97 7.09
CA GLU A 49 6.04 -3.49 6.52
C GLU A 49 6.26 -2.64 5.26
N ILE A 50 7.24 -1.73 5.28
CA ILE A 50 7.64 -0.95 4.11
C ILE A 50 8.04 -1.86 2.95
N THR A 51 8.82 -2.91 3.24
CA THR A 51 9.25 -3.89 2.23
C THR A 51 8.06 -4.63 1.60
N LYS A 52 7.07 -5.03 2.42
CA LYS A 52 5.82 -5.65 1.93
C LYS A 52 5.05 -4.70 1.01
N ARG A 53 4.89 -3.42 1.40
CA ARG A 53 4.19 -2.40 0.58
C ARG A 53 4.91 -2.16 -0.76
N ILE A 54 6.23 -2.05 -0.76
CA ILE A 54 7.03 -1.89 -1.98
C ILE A 54 6.84 -3.07 -2.93
N LYS A 55 6.80 -4.31 -2.41
CA LYS A 55 6.57 -5.52 -3.23
C LYS A 55 5.22 -5.48 -3.93
N VAL A 56 4.16 -5.07 -3.24
CA VAL A 56 2.81 -4.92 -3.81
C VAL A 56 2.79 -3.83 -4.89
N LEU A 57 3.40 -2.67 -4.63
CA LEU A 57 3.48 -1.59 -5.62
C LEU A 57 4.23 -2.02 -6.88
N ARG A 58 5.30 -2.79 -6.74
CA ARG A 58 6.06 -3.36 -7.88
C ARG A 58 5.21 -4.30 -8.72
N SER A 59 4.43 -5.19 -8.09
CA SER A 59 3.56 -6.13 -8.82
C SER A 59 2.44 -5.40 -9.56
N MET A 60 1.78 -4.44 -8.91
CA MET A 60 0.76 -3.59 -9.55
C MET A 60 1.33 -2.82 -10.74
N ASN A 61 2.53 -2.24 -10.60
CA ASN A 61 3.18 -1.51 -11.69
C ASN A 61 3.61 -2.43 -12.85
N ALA A 62 4.02 -3.67 -12.57
CA ALA A 62 4.26 -4.66 -13.61
C ALA A 62 2.98 -5.01 -14.37
N GLN A 63 1.86 -5.17 -13.68
CA GLN A 63 0.55 -5.43 -14.31
C GLN A 63 0.10 -4.23 -15.17
N LYS A 64 0.20 -3.00 -14.66
CA LYS A 64 -0.10 -1.78 -15.44
C LYS A 64 0.72 -1.69 -16.72
N ARG A 65 2.01 -2.02 -16.67
CA ARG A 65 2.89 -2.06 -17.85
C ARG A 65 2.43 -3.10 -18.88
N LYS A 66 2.04 -4.31 -18.43
CA LYS A 66 1.49 -5.35 -19.32
C LYS A 66 0.20 -4.90 -20.00
N VAL A 67 -0.74 -4.33 -19.24
CA VAL A 67 -2.00 -3.80 -19.80
C VAL A 67 -1.72 -2.72 -20.85
N LYS A 68 -0.86 -1.76 -20.53
CA LYS A 68 -0.48 -0.68 -21.46
C LYS A 68 0.20 -1.22 -22.73
N ALA A 69 1.07 -2.23 -22.60
CA ALA A 69 1.71 -2.87 -23.75
C ALA A 69 0.67 -3.55 -24.66
N THR A 70 -0.32 -4.24 -24.09
CA THR A 70 -1.42 -4.87 -24.84
C THR A 70 -2.30 -3.81 -25.51
N GLU A 71 -2.65 -2.73 -24.82
CA GLU A 71 -3.39 -1.59 -25.40
C GLU A 71 -2.63 -0.99 -26.58
N ASN A 72 -1.34 -0.70 -26.42
CA ASN A 72 -0.51 -0.16 -27.49
C ASN A 72 -0.43 -1.10 -28.69
N LYS A 73 -0.32 -2.42 -28.46
CA LYS A 73 -0.34 -3.42 -29.54
C LYS A 73 -1.68 -3.43 -30.27
N ALA A 74 -2.79 -3.38 -29.54
CA ALA A 74 -4.13 -3.31 -30.12
C ALA A 74 -4.34 -2.02 -30.92
N CYS A 75 -3.92 -0.86 -30.38
CA CYS A 75 -3.93 0.43 -31.08
C CYS A 75 -3.06 0.41 -32.33
N LYS A 76 -1.84 -0.16 -32.27
CA LYS A 76 -0.97 -0.33 -33.43
C LYS A 76 -1.64 -1.21 -34.49
N HIS A 77 -2.25 -2.32 -34.10
CA HIS A 77 -2.98 -3.19 -35.01
C HIS A 77 -4.15 -2.45 -35.70
N ARG A 78 -4.94 -1.67 -34.94
CA ARG A 78 -5.98 -0.79 -35.50
C ARG A 78 -5.45 0.26 -36.47
N ARG A 79 -4.23 0.78 -36.25
CA ARG A 79 -3.62 1.76 -37.15
C ARG A 79 -3.13 1.11 -38.45
N ILE A 80 -2.64 -0.13 -38.38
CA ILE A 80 -2.16 -0.90 -39.53
C ILE A 80 -3.34 -1.39 -40.38
N THR A 81 -4.47 -1.75 -39.77
CA THR A 81 -5.71 -2.07 -40.50
C THR A 81 -6.42 -0.76 -40.87
N PRO A 82 -6.25 -0.24 -42.10
CA PRO A 82 -6.63 1.13 -42.41
C PRO A 82 -8.14 1.28 -42.32
N ARG A 83 -8.63 2.10 -41.36
CA ARG A 83 -9.91 2.84 -41.36
C ARG A 83 -11.22 2.08 -41.66
N LYS A 84 -11.16 0.76 -41.85
CA LYS A 84 -12.31 -0.08 -42.26
C LYS A 84 -13.19 -0.46 -41.07
N TYR A 85 -12.65 -0.40 -39.86
CA TYR A 85 -13.33 -0.77 -38.63
C TYR A 85 -13.24 0.36 -37.61
N ASN A 86 -14.30 1.16 -37.48
CA ASN A 86 -14.45 2.06 -36.33
C ASN A 86 -14.98 1.23 -35.17
N ILE A 87 -14.13 0.93 -34.20
CA ILE A 87 -14.53 0.18 -33.00
C ILE A 87 -14.88 1.17 -31.90
N MET A 88 -16.16 1.28 -31.54
CA MET A 88 -16.63 2.09 -30.41
C MET A 88 -16.81 1.19 -29.18
N ARG A 89 -16.25 1.61 -28.04
CA ARG A 89 -16.40 0.90 -26.77
C ARG A 89 -17.78 1.18 -26.18
N GLY A 90 -18.57 0.13 -25.91
CA GLY A 90 -19.84 0.25 -25.21
C GLY A 90 -19.64 0.68 -23.75
N LYS A 91 -20.55 1.50 -23.22
CA LYS A 91 -20.51 2.04 -21.85
C LYS A 91 -21.03 1.08 -20.76
N LYS A 92 -21.23 -0.20 -21.04
CA LYS A 92 -21.84 -1.14 -20.08
C LYS A 92 -20.80 -1.68 -19.10
N ALA A 93 -21.01 -1.44 -17.80
CA ALA A 93 -20.22 -2.07 -16.74
C ALA A 93 -20.54 -3.58 -16.68
N GLY A 94 -19.53 -4.42 -16.51
CA GLY A 94 -19.67 -5.88 -16.35
C GLY A 94 -19.55 -6.69 -17.65
N ASN A 95 -20.09 -6.21 -18.77
CA ASN A 95 -19.99 -6.89 -20.07
C ASN A 95 -19.35 -5.96 -21.10
N PRO A 96 -18.04 -6.05 -21.35
CA PRO A 96 -17.39 -5.25 -22.38
C PRO A 96 -17.87 -5.70 -23.76
N ALA A 97 -18.87 -4.99 -24.28
CA ALA A 97 -19.32 -5.08 -25.66
C ALA A 97 -18.66 -3.99 -26.49
N PHE A 98 -18.25 -4.34 -27.71
CA PHE A 98 -17.71 -3.40 -28.69
C PHE A 98 -18.58 -3.40 -29.95
N LEU A 99 -18.90 -2.20 -30.44
CA LEU A 99 -19.58 -2.01 -31.71
C LEU A 99 -18.51 -1.95 -32.80
N VAL A 100 -18.60 -2.86 -33.77
CA VAL A 100 -17.76 -2.90 -34.96
C VAL A 100 -18.56 -2.34 -36.12
N CYS A 101 -18.15 -1.17 -36.62
CA CYS A 101 -18.72 -0.59 -37.84
C CYS A 101 -17.77 -0.82 -39.01
N PHE A 102 -18.25 -1.43 -40.09
CA PHE A 102 -17.46 -1.58 -41.31
C PHE A 102 -18.25 -1.37 -42.58
N SER A 103 -17.57 -0.82 -43.59
CA SER A 103 -18.13 -0.65 -44.93
C SER A 103 -17.73 -1.82 -45.81
N ARG A 104 -18.72 -2.44 -46.47
CA ARG A 104 -18.53 -3.48 -47.48
C ARG A 104 -19.14 -3.03 -48.81
N ARG A 105 -18.59 -3.47 -49.94
CA ARG A 105 -19.26 -3.29 -51.24
C ARG A 105 -20.49 -4.20 -51.25
N GLY A 106 -21.69 -3.61 -51.24
CA GLY A 106 -22.94 -4.35 -51.25
C GLY A 106 -23.56 -4.28 -52.64
N GLY A 107 -23.24 -5.27 -53.47
CA GLY A 107 -23.86 -5.43 -54.80
C GLY A 107 -23.62 -4.26 -55.76
N PRO A 108 -24.41 -4.18 -56.84
CA PRO A 108 -24.21 -3.19 -57.91
C PRO A 108 -24.56 -1.74 -57.53
N ILE A 109 -25.26 -1.51 -56.41
CA ILE A 109 -25.88 -0.20 -56.11
C ILE A 109 -25.12 0.62 -55.04
N GLY A 110 -24.15 0.05 -54.30
CA GLY A 110 -23.24 0.91 -53.53
C GLY A 110 -22.58 0.33 -52.28
N LEU A 111 -21.88 1.21 -51.59
CA LEU A 111 -21.20 0.93 -50.33
C LEU A 111 -22.24 0.73 -49.22
N VAL A 112 -22.24 -0.43 -48.58
CA VAL A 112 -23.13 -0.74 -47.45
C VAL A 112 -22.34 -0.64 -46.15
N HIS A 113 -22.86 0.12 -45.18
CA HIS A 113 -22.29 0.22 -43.84
C HIS A 113 -22.98 -0.76 -42.90
N THR A 114 -22.22 -1.67 -42.29
CA THR A 114 -22.71 -2.73 -41.41
C THR A 114 -22.22 -2.48 -39.98
N HIS A 115 -23.11 -2.74 -39.02
CA HIS A 115 -22.87 -2.58 -37.58
C HIS A 115 -23.06 -3.93 -36.89
N GLU A 116 -22.01 -4.43 -36.23
CA GLU A 116 -22.05 -5.70 -35.50
C GLU A 116 -21.63 -5.48 -34.04
N TRP A 117 -22.40 -6.02 -33.10
CA TRP A 117 -22.07 -6.01 -31.68
C TRP A 117 -21.34 -7.30 -31.32
N HIS A 118 -20.16 -7.18 -30.70
CA HIS A 118 -19.40 -8.31 -30.18
C HIS A 118 -19.20 -8.18 -28.67
N THR A 119 -19.27 -9.30 -27.96
CA THR A 119 -18.93 -9.41 -26.53
C THR A 119 -17.59 -10.09 -26.36
N VAL A 120 -16.73 -9.59 -25.47
CA VAL A 120 -15.52 -10.32 -25.05
C VAL A 120 -15.95 -11.35 -24.01
N VAL A 121 -15.84 -12.64 -24.36
CA VAL A 121 -16.00 -13.78 -23.45
C VAL A 121 -14.67 -14.07 -22.77
#